data_AF-A0A7J6NSL5-F1
#
_entry.id   AF-A0A7J6NSL5-F1
#
_cell.length_a   1.000
_cell.length_b   1.000
_cell.length_c   1.000
_cell.angle_alpha   90.00
_cell.angle_beta   90.00
_cell.angle_gamma   90.00
#
_symmetry.space_group_name_H-M   'P 1'
#
loop_
_entity.id
_entity.type
_entity.pdbx_description
1 polymer ?
#
loop_
_entity_poly.entity_id
_entity_poly.type
_entity_poly.pdbx_seq_one_letter_code
_entity_poly.pdbx_strand_id
1 'polypeptide(L)'
;MMNFQGNIFYWFLTSWVLNISSVSLAQLMVFSGLFTSLSNIPVWLRWIQWLCALKYGVNLAYFNEFGFDYTQLSEINDAKSSLVGLDIGILLGLIIVLRTATNVVLKRKARYVF
;
A
#
# COMPACT_ATOMS: atom_id res chain seq x y z
N MET A 1 -30.12 -33.12 -1.08
CA MET A 1 -29.59 -32.51 0.17
C MET A 1 -28.17 -32.04 -0.10
N MET A 2 -28.02 -30.84 -0.65
CA MET A 2 -26.77 -30.33 -1.26
C MET A 2 -26.26 -29.10 -0.50
N ASN A 3 -24.94 -29.06 -0.25
CA ASN A 3 -24.10 -27.85 -0.08
C ASN A 3 -24.23 -26.94 1.16
N PHE A 4 -24.90 -27.31 2.25
CA PHE A 4 -24.98 -26.41 3.43
C PHE A 4 -23.62 -26.23 4.15
N GLN A 5 -22.81 -27.29 4.28
CA GLN A 5 -21.46 -27.20 4.87
C GLN A 5 -20.44 -26.50 3.95
N GLY A 6 -20.53 -26.69 2.63
CA GLY A 6 -19.68 -25.96 1.68
C GLY A 6 -19.96 -24.45 1.75
N ASN A 7 -21.23 -24.06 1.78
CA ASN A 7 -21.65 -22.65 1.80
C ASN A 7 -21.19 -21.93 3.09
N ILE A 8 -21.28 -22.58 4.27
CA ILE A 8 -20.81 -21.97 5.53
C ILE A 8 -19.30 -21.73 5.50
N PHE A 9 -18.52 -22.66 4.94
CA PHE A 9 -17.07 -22.53 4.85
C PHE A 9 -16.67 -21.40 3.88
N TYR A 10 -17.33 -21.27 2.73
CA TYR A 10 -17.11 -20.14 1.82
C TYR A 10 -17.48 -18.80 2.45
N TRP A 11 -18.53 -18.75 3.27
CA TRP A 11 -18.90 -17.55 4.04
C TRP A 11 -17.82 -17.15 5.05
N PHE A 12 -17.24 -18.12 5.75
CA PHE A 12 -16.09 -17.84 6.61
C PHE A 12 -14.88 -17.37 5.80
N LEU A 13 -14.57 -18.04 4.69
CA LEU A 13 -13.38 -17.75 3.89
C LEU A 13 -13.46 -16.36 3.24
N THR A 14 -14.62 -15.97 2.73
CA THR A 14 -14.88 -14.63 2.20
C THR A 14 -14.80 -13.57 3.30
N SER A 15 -15.39 -13.82 4.47
CA SER A 15 -15.29 -12.91 5.62
C SER A 15 -13.85 -12.75 6.11
N TRP A 16 -13.06 -13.83 6.14
CA TRP A 16 -11.65 -13.79 6.50
C TRP A 16 -10.83 -12.96 5.52
N VAL A 17 -11.04 -13.15 4.21
CA VAL A 17 -10.35 -12.37 3.16
C VAL A 17 -10.70 -10.88 3.25
N LEU A 18 -11.98 -10.56 3.47
CA LEU A 18 -12.43 -9.17 3.63
C LEU A 18 -11.78 -8.52 4.86
N ASN A 19 -11.76 -9.21 6.00
CA ASN A 19 -11.12 -8.68 7.21
C ASN A 19 -9.61 -8.46 7.04
N ILE A 20 -8.90 -9.39 6.39
CA ILE A 20 -7.47 -9.23 6.09
C ILE A 20 -7.25 -8.01 5.19
N SER A 21 -8.11 -7.79 4.19
CA SER A 21 -7.99 -6.65 3.28
C SER A 21 -8.16 -5.31 4.01
N SER A 22 -9.15 -5.21 4.90
CA SER A 22 -9.41 -3.99 5.69
C SER A 22 -8.27 -3.67 6.65
N VAL A 23 -7.75 -4.67 7.36
CA VAL A 23 -6.63 -4.49 8.29
C VAL A 23 -5.36 -4.07 7.57
N SER A 24 -5.09 -4.64 6.40
CA SER A 24 -3.92 -4.30 5.58
C SER A 24 -3.95 -2.83 5.13
N LEU A 25 -5.12 -2.33 4.70
CA LEU A 25 -5.27 -0.92 4.32
C LEU A 25 -5.08 0.03 5.50
N ALA A 26 -5.61 -0.31 6.67
CA ALA A 26 -5.43 0.50 7.88
C ALA A 26 -3.94 0.62 8.26
N GLN A 27 -3.19 -0.49 8.16
CA GLN A 27 -1.75 -0.49 8.40
C GLN A 27 -1.01 0.38 7.39
N LEU A 28 -1.33 0.27 6.09
CA LEU A 28 -0.73 1.08 5.03
C LEU A 28 -0.97 2.58 5.23
N MET A 29 -2.14 2.98 5.75
CA MET A 29 -2.45 4.37 6.10
C MET A 29 -1.56 4.89 7.22
N VAL A 30 -1.32 4.11 8.27
CA VAL A 30 -0.44 4.50 9.39
C VAL A 30 1.01 4.68 8.91
N PHE A 31 1.49 3.81 8.01
CA PHE A 31 2.85 3.87 7.47
C PHE A 31 3.05 4.90 6.35
N SER A 32 2.01 5.63 5.95
CA SER A 32 2.10 6.65 4.90
C SER A 32 2.78 7.96 5.32
N GLY A 33 3.01 8.14 6.62
CA GLY A 33 3.51 9.41 7.17
C GLY A 33 2.42 10.45 7.41
N LEU A 34 1.15 10.14 7.11
CA LEU A 34 0.02 11.07 7.27
C LEU A 34 -0.41 11.23 8.75
N PHE A 35 -0.41 10.15 9.52
CA PHE A 35 -0.86 10.15 10.93
C PHE A 35 0.30 10.11 11.95
N THR A 36 1.50 9.72 11.54
CA THR A 36 2.64 9.55 12.44
C THR A 36 3.92 9.88 11.72
N SER A 37 4.75 10.73 12.32
CA SER A 37 6.08 11.06 11.81
C SER A 37 6.96 9.81 11.70
N LEU A 38 7.73 9.69 10.62
CA LEU A 38 8.62 8.54 10.38
C LEU A 38 9.67 8.34 11.48
N SER A 39 9.99 9.42 12.21
CA SER A 39 10.87 9.42 13.37
C SER A 39 10.37 8.52 14.51
N ASN A 40 9.05 8.40 14.67
CA ASN A 40 8.43 7.66 15.78
C ASN A 40 8.30 6.17 15.49
N ILE A 41 8.58 5.74 14.25
CA ILE A 41 8.49 4.34 13.83
C ILE A 41 9.82 3.63 14.15
N PRO A 42 9.79 2.49 14.88
CA PRO A 42 10.99 1.73 15.19
C PRO A 42 11.69 1.28 13.90
N VAL A 43 13.03 1.30 13.89
CA VAL A 43 13.88 1.05 12.70
C VAL A 43 13.51 -0.26 11.99
N TRP A 44 13.13 -1.28 12.76
CA TRP A 44 12.75 -2.61 12.30
C TRP A 44 11.46 -2.65 11.48
N LEU A 45 10.53 -1.70 11.67
CA LEU A 45 9.27 -1.59 10.90
C LEU A 45 9.35 -0.53 9.80
N ARG A 46 10.40 0.29 9.81
CA ARG A 46 10.56 1.41 8.88
C ARG A 46 10.66 0.96 7.42
N TRP A 47 11.10 -0.27 7.14
CA TRP A 47 11.21 -0.76 5.77
C TRP A 47 9.84 -0.95 5.09
N ILE A 48 8.77 -1.19 5.86
CA ILE A 48 7.40 -1.40 5.33
C ILE A 48 6.89 -0.12 4.67
N GLN A 49 7.36 1.06 5.10
CA GLN A 49 7.00 2.34 4.51
C GLN A 49 7.31 2.41 3.01
N TRP A 50 8.36 1.71 2.54
CA TRP A 50 8.77 1.72 1.14
C TRP A 50 7.87 0.86 0.26
N LEU A 51 7.17 -0.11 0.86
CA LEU A 51 6.19 -0.98 0.19
C LEU A 51 4.83 -0.29 0.06
N CYS A 52 4.58 0.75 0.86
CA CYS A 52 3.35 1.52 0.84
C CYS A 52 3.36 2.57 -0.28
N ALA A 53 2.63 2.31 -1.38
CA ALA A 53 2.41 3.30 -2.44
C ALA A 53 1.79 4.61 -1.91
N LEU A 54 1.02 4.52 -0.83
CA LEU A 54 0.33 5.65 -0.21
C LEU A 54 1.32 6.67 0.38
N LYS A 55 2.50 6.24 0.85
CA LYS A 55 3.57 7.15 1.33
C LYS A 55 3.96 8.14 0.23
N TYR A 56 4.29 7.62 -0.95
CA TYR A 56 4.71 8.45 -2.09
C TYR A 56 3.56 9.32 -2.61
N GLY A 57 2.34 8.79 -2.64
CA GLY A 57 1.15 9.55 -3.06
C GLY A 57 0.81 10.69 -2.10
N VAL A 58 0.89 10.47 -0.79
CA VAL A 58 0.70 11.51 0.23
C VAL A 58 1.79 12.57 0.13
N ASN A 59 3.04 12.16 -0.09
CA ASN A 59 4.14 13.10 -0.29
C ASN A 59 3.89 14.04 -1.49
N LEU A 60 3.44 13.46 -2.61
CA LEU A 60 3.05 14.21 -3.82
C LEU A 60 1.87 15.15 -3.56
N ALA A 61 0.85 14.70 -2.84
CA ALA A 61 -0.30 15.53 -2.49
C ALA A 61 0.10 16.72 -1.61
N TYR A 62 1.02 16.52 -0.67
CA TYR A 62 1.58 17.60 0.15
C TYR A 62 2.33 18.64 -0.69
N PHE A 63 3.19 18.20 -1.62
CA PHE A 63 3.86 19.14 -2.53
C PHE A 63 2.90 19.87 -3.46
N ASN A 64 1.80 19.22 -3.86
CA ASN A 64 0.77 19.87 -4.68
C ASN A 64 0.01 20.95 -3.91
N GLU A 65 -0.29 20.72 -2.64
CA GLU A 65 -1.10 21.65 -1.82
C GLU A 65 -0.26 22.79 -1.24
N PHE A 66 0.90 22.47 -0.67
CA PHE A 66 1.75 23.44 0.04
C PHE A 66 2.85 23.98 -0.88
N GLY A 67 3.24 23.28 -1.95
CA GLY A 67 4.36 23.70 -2.78
C GLY A 67 5.72 23.32 -2.19
N PHE A 68 6.79 23.70 -2.90
CA PHE A 68 8.14 23.17 -2.68
C PHE A 68 8.94 23.85 -1.56
N ASP A 69 8.43 24.94 -0.98
CA ASP A 69 9.14 25.79 0.00
C ASP A 69 8.91 25.38 1.47
N TYR A 70 8.14 24.31 1.70
CA TYR A 70 7.74 23.88 3.03
C TYR A 70 8.75 22.89 3.64
N THR A 71 9.76 23.44 4.31
CA THR A 71 10.85 22.67 4.95
C THR A 71 10.38 21.76 6.10
N GLN A 72 9.35 22.16 6.85
CA GLN A 72 8.82 21.35 7.96
C GLN A 72 8.25 20.00 7.50
N LEU A 73 7.67 19.93 6.30
CA LEU A 73 7.16 18.67 5.73
C LEU A 73 8.32 17.74 5.36
N SER A 74 9.44 18.30 4.90
CA SER A 74 10.65 17.54 4.58
C SER A 74 11.26 16.85 5.79
N GLU A 75 11.14 17.46 6.98
CA GLU A 75 11.66 16.92 8.23
C GLU A 75 10.74 15.82 8.81
N ILE A 76 9.41 15.97 8.66
CA ILE A 76 8.44 15.02 9.24
C ILE A 76 8.35 13.72 8.44
N ASN A 77 8.33 13.82 7.11
CA ASN A 77 8.05 12.69 6.22
C ASN A 77 9.26 12.23 5.38
N ASP A 78 10.45 12.79 5.67
CA ASP A 78 11.67 12.64 4.83
C ASP A 78 11.38 12.99 3.35
N ALA A 79 10.52 13.98 3.19
CA ALA A 79 9.92 14.43 1.94
C ALA A 79 10.80 15.49 1.27
N LYS A 80 11.75 15.06 0.45
CA LYS A 80 12.67 16.00 -0.20
C LYS A 80 12.11 16.49 -1.54
N SER A 81 11.96 17.80 -1.68
CA SER A 81 11.51 18.49 -2.90
C SER A 81 12.33 18.11 -4.15
N SER A 82 13.64 17.92 -3.99
CA SER A 82 14.54 17.48 -5.06
C SER A 82 14.29 16.05 -5.57
N LEU A 83 13.57 15.23 -4.81
CA LEU A 83 13.31 13.82 -5.09
C LEU A 83 11.86 13.53 -5.49
N VAL A 84 11.04 14.56 -5.70
CA VAL A 84 9.63 14.39 -6.10
C VAL A 84 9.49 13.58 -7.40
N GLY A 85 10.41 13.77 -8.35
CA GLY A 85 10.45 12.98 -9.58
C GLY A 85 10.75 11.49 -9.32
N LEU A 86 11.59 11.18 -8.32
CA LEU A 86 11.86 9.80 -7.90
C LEU A 86 10.60 9.17 -7.30
N ASP A 87 9.87 9.91 -6.45
CA ASP A 87 8.64 9.43 -5.83
C ASP A 87 7.55 9.08 -6.86
N ILE A 88 7.40 9.91 -7.90
CA ILE A 88 6.50 9.63 -9.04
C ILE A 88 6.95 8.35 -9.76
N GLY A 89 8.24 8.22 -10.03
CA GLY A 89 8.81 7.05 -10.69
C GLY A 89 8.57 5.76 -9.90
N ILE A 90 8.80 5.79 -8.58
CA ILE A 90 8.55 4.65 -7.69
C ILE A 90 7.06 4.30 -7.66
N LEU A 91 6.17 5.30 -7.57
CA LEU A 91 4.73 5.08 -7.55
C LEU A 91 4.24 4.40 -8.83
N LEU A 92 4.70 4.87 -10.01
CA LEU A 92 4.40 4.23 -11.29
C LEU A 92 4.97 2.81 -11.37
N GLY A 93 6.22 2.62 -10.92
CA GLY A 93 6.85 1.30 -10.85
C GLY A 93 6.05 0.32 -10.00
N LEU A 94 5.58 0.75 -8.84
CA LEU A 94 4.79 -0.08 -7.91
C LEU A 94 3.43 -0.47 -8.52
N ILE A 95 2.78 0.45 -9.25
CA ILE A 95 1.55 0.15 -10.01
C ILE A 95 1.81 -0.93 -11.07
N ILE A 96 2.90 -0.80 -11.83
CA ILE A 96 3.26 -1.78 -12.88
C ILE A 96 3.57 -3.14 -12.26
N VAL A 97 4.33 -3.19 -11.16
CA VAL A 97 4.64 -4.42 -10.42
C VAL A 97 3.37 -5.08 -9.89
N LEU A 98 2.45 -4.31 -9.28
CA LEU A 98 1.19 -4.85 -8.78
C LEU A 98 0.34 -5.42 -9.92
N ARG A 99 0.23 -4.70 -11.05
CA ARG A 99 -0.53 -5.14 -12.23
C ARG A 99 0.05 -6.42 -12.85
N THR A 100 1.37 -6.48 -13.01
CA THR A 100 2.05 -7.67 -13.53
C THR A 100 1.91 -8.85 -12.58
N ALA A 101 2.03 -8.65 -11.26
CA ALA A 101 1.81 -9.68 -10.26
C ALA A 101 0.38 -10.24 -10.32
N THR A 102 -0.65 -9.39 -10.40
CA THR A 102 -2.04 -9.83 -10.57
C THR A 102 -2.21 -10.67 -11.84
N ASN A 103 -1.68 -10.21 -12.97
CA ASN A 103 -1.74 -10.96 -14.23
C ASN A 103 -1.04 -12.32 -14.13
N VAL A 104 0.08 -12.42 -13.42
CA VAL A 104 0.80 -13.68 -13.20
C VAL A 104 0.00 -14.62 -12.28
N VAL A 105 -0.55 -14.12 -11.18
CA VAL A 105 -1.36 -14.92 -10.24
C VAL A 105 -2.62 -15.45 -10.93
N LEU A 106 -3.31 -14.60 -11.69
CA LEU A 106 -4.50 -15.00 -12.47
C LEU A 106 -4.13 -16.06 -13.52
N LYS A 107 -3.04 -15.87 -14.26
CA LYS A 107 -2.56 -16.87 -15.24
C LYS A 107 -2.17 -18.19 -14.58
N ARG A 108 -1.55 -18.16 -13.40
CA ARG A 108 -1.22 -19.37 -12.64
C ARG A 108 -2.48 -20.11 -12.21
N LYS A 109 -3.44 -19.41 -11.60
CA LYS A 109 -4.72 -20.02 -11.16
C LYS A 109 -5.54 -20.56 -12.33
N ALA A 110 -5.58 -19.88 -13.47
CA ALA A 110 -6.29 -20.35 -14.65
C ALA A 110 -5.77 -21.70 -15.17
N ARG A 111 -4.47 -21.99 -15.03
CA ARG A 111 -3.89 -23.29 -15.44
C ARG A 111 -4.22 -24.47 -14.53
N TYR A 112 -4.70 -24.25 -13.31
CA TYR A 112 -5.11 -25.33 -12.41
C TYR A 112 -6.60 -25.68 -12.50
N VAL A 113 -7.36 -24.96 -13.34
CA VAL A 113 -8.82 -25.13 -13.50
C VAL A 113 -9.16 -25.90 -14.80
N PHE A 114 -8.19 -26.08 -15.71
CA PHE A 114 -8.27 -26.96 -16.87
C PHE A 114 -7.41 -28.20 -16.64
#